data_AF-A0A959RVK3-F1
#
_entry.id   AF-A0A959RVK3-F1
#
_cell.length_a   1.000
_cell.length_b   1.000
_cell.length_c   1.000
_cell.angle_alpha   90.00
_cell.angle_beta   90.00
_cell.angle_gamma   90.00
#
_symmetry.space_group_name_H-M   'P 1'
#
loop_
_entity.id
_entity.type
_entity.pdbx_description
1 polymer ?
#
loop_
_entity_poly.entity_id
_entity_poly.type
_entity_poly.pdbx_seq_one_letter_code
_entity_poly.pdbx_strand_id
1 'polypeptide(L)'
;TAENPRGFSRNETIAKHVSQHKQTMRTILFLTISLIVSNHSNGQLNIDSLYSTMKNTIPTEIIENSGFKELTFYNEFENSTYQFTVDKKGNISDNIWGSCLIISKMDSTGRPIEKRTFGKEGNLFGADSPPVIKIKYMDLERIKQTDYYNSNLSFAERIEVFYDSIGRETTLIGYDKNLKMTTKQTTEYVDIEMPRSKNFIIPIIN
;
A
#
# COMPACT_ATOMS: atom_id res chain seq x y z
N THR A 1 33.88 -33.32 37.45
CA THR A 1 33.99 -33.06 36.00
C THR A 1 32.97 -31.99 35.65
N ALA A 2 33.39 -30.72 35.65
CA ALA A 2 32.54 -29.60 35.24
C ALA A 2 32.91 -29.24 33.80
N GLU A 3 31.97 -29.37 32.88
CA GLU A 3 32.14 -29.02 31.47
C GLU A 3 32.26 -27.50 31.34
N ASN A 4 33.30 -27.08 30.62
CA ASN A 4 33.58 -25.69 30.30
C ASN A 4 32.52 -25.19 29.29
N PRO A 5 31.72 -24.16 29.59
CA PRO A 5 30.70 -23.70 28.66
C PRO A 5 31.38 -23.04 27.46
N ARG A 6 31.08 -23.58 26.28
CA ARG A 6 31.58 -23.18 24.96
C ARG A 6 31.68 -21.66 24.84
N GLY A 7 32.90 -21.14 24.85
CA GLY A 7 33.17 -19.75 24.49
C GLY A 7 32.84 -19.55 23.02
N PHE A 8 31.89 -18.68 22.73
CA PHE A 8 31.62 -18.21 21.38
C PHE A 8 32.92 -17.71 20.76
N SER A 9 33.22 -18.14 19.53
CA SER A 9 34.45 -17.71 18.87
C SER A 9 34.40 -16.20 18.63
N ARG A 10 35.55 -15.53 18.69
CA ARG A 10 35.66 -14.08 18.46
C ARG A 10 34.98 -13.63 17.15
N ASN A 11 34.91 -14.51 16.16
CA ASN A 11 34.26 -14.29 14.87
C ASN A 11 32.73 -14.32 14.94
N GLU A 12 32.13 -15.17 15.79
CA GLU A 12 30.67 -15.20 16.01
C GLU A 12 30.18 -13.95 16.73
N THR A 13 30.95 -13.47 17.71
CA THR A 13 30.65 -12.22 18.44
C THR A 13 30.72 -11.01 17.51
N ILE A 14 31.71 -10.94 16.61
CA ILE A 14 31.84 -9.88 15.62
C ILE A 14 30.69 -9.94 14.61
N ALA A 15 30.35 -11.13 14.08
CA ALA A 15 29.24 -11.29 13.15
C ALA A 15 27.90 -10.87 13.77
N LYS A 16 27.65 -11.23 15.04
CA LYS A 16 26.45 -10.82 15.78
C LYS A 16 26.41 -9.30 16.01
N HIS A 17 27.54 -8.70 16.40
CA HIS A 17 27.62 -7.24 16.58
C HIS A 17 27.41 -6.48 15.27
N VAL A 18 28.00 -6.93 14.16
CA VAL A 18 27.83 -6.32 12.83
C VAL A 18 26.39 -6.47 12.34
N SER A 19 25.77 -7.63 12.57
CA SER A 19 24.36 -7.87 12.24
C SER A 19 23.44 -6.95 13.05
N GLN A 20 23.64 -6.88 14.37
CA GLN A 20 22.89 -5.97 15.25
C GLN A 20 23.07 -4.51 14.81
N HIS A 21 24.31 -4.07 14.57
CA HIS A 21 24.58 -2.68 14.18
C HIS A 21 23.98 -2.30 12.82
N LYS A 22 23.92 -3.25 11.86
CA LYS A 22 23.20 -3.08 10.59
C LYS A 22 21.70 -2.97 10.81
N GLN A 23 21.15 -3.76 11.73
CA GLN A 23 19.73 -3.72 12.09
C GLN A 23 19.39 -2.39 12.79
N THR A 24 20.18 -1.93 13.75
CA THR A 24 19.97 -0.64 14.44
C THR A 24 20.08 0.55 13.49
N MET A 25 21.05 0.53 12.57
CA MET A 25 21.19 1.57 11.53
C MET A 25 19.98 1.59 10.60
N ARG A 26 19.45 0.43 10.20
CA ARG A 26 18.20 0.34 9.43
C ARG A 26 17.02 0.93 10.23
N THR A 27 16.90 0.58 11.51
CA THR A 27 15.81 1.08 12.37
C THR A 27 15.86 2.60 12.58
N ILE A 28 17.05 3.19 12.79
CA ILE A 28 17.23 4.65 12.95
C ILE A 28 16.90 5.41 11.66
N LEU A 29 17.29 4.84 10.51
CA LEU A 29 17.03 5.37 9.19
C LEU A 29 15.53 5.40 8.85
N PHE A 30 14.78 4.37 9.26
CA PHE A 30 13.33 4.36 9.10
C PHE A 30 12.64 5.34 10.05
N LEU A 31 13.07 5.43 11.32
CA LEU A 31 12.46 6.36 12.29
C LEU A 31 12.51 7.83 11.84
N THR A 32 13.57 8.23 11.13
CA THR A 32 13.73 9.59 10.59
C THR A 32 12.80 9.88 9.42
N ILE A 33 12.47 8.87 8.60
CA ILE A 33 11.52 9.00 7.49
C ILE A 33 10.09 9.19 8.04
N SER A 34 9.71 8.44 9.08
CA SER A 34 8.47 8.64 9.84
C SER A 34 8.27 10.07 10.34
N LEU A 35 9.32 10.67 10.90
CA LEU A 35 9.26 12.04 11.45
C LEU A 35 9.09 13.10 10.36
N ILE A 36 9.65 12.88 9.17
CA ILE A 36 9.54 13.80 8.02
C ILE A 36 8.12 13.75 7.42
N VAL A 37 7.52 12.56 7.34
CA VAL A 37 6.18 12.37 6.73
C VAL A 37 5.04 12.77 7.68
N SER A 38 5.25 12.75 8.99
CA SER A 38 4.20 13.02 9.99
C SER A 38 4.01 14.49 10.38
N ASN A 39 5.04 15.35 10.24
CA ASN A 39 5.02 16.71 10.80
C ASN A 39 4.81 17.85 9.80
N HIS A 40 4.65 17.56 8.52
CA HIS A 40 4.71 18.61 7.51
C HIS A 40 3.37 18.78 6.79
N SER A 41 2.63 19.80 7.22
CA SER A 41 1.52 20.36 6.44
C SER A 41 2.00 21.09 5.16
N ASN A 42 3.31 21.31 4.99
CA ASN A 42 3.92 22.02 3.84
C ASN A 42 5.38 21.60 3.51
N GLY A 43 5.88 20.49 4.08
CA GLY A 43 7.28 20.07 3.91
C GLY A 43 7.46 19.23 2.66
N GLN A 44 8.20 19.78 1.70
CA GLN A 44 8.65 19.10 0.51
C GLN A 44 9.56 17.93 0.87
N LEU A 45 9.22 16.72 0.43
CA LEU A 45 10.00 15.52 0.72
C LEU A 45 11.20 15.42 -0.21
N ASN A 46 12.41 15.21 0.32
CA ASN A 46 13.58 14.99 -0.52
C ASN A 46 13.59 13.54 -1.05
N ILE A 47 12.98 13.33 -2.23
CA ILE A 47 12.77 12.01 -2.82
C ILE A 47 14.09 11.35 -3.21
N ASP A 48 15.05 12.10 -3.75
CA ASP A 48 16.36 11.57 -4.12
C ASP A 48 17.12 11.05 -2.90
N SER A 49 17.10 11.80 -1.79
CA SER A 49 17.69 11.34 -0.53
C SER A 49 17.02 10.06 -0.04
N LEU A 50 15.69 10.05 -0.01
CA LEU A 50 14.91 8.89 0.43
C LEU A 50 15.18 7.64 -0.43
N TYR A 51 15.24 7.81 -1.75
CA TYR A 51 15.56 6.74 -2.68
C TYR A 51 17.00 6.26 -2.51
N SER A 52 17.97 7.17 -2.35
CA SER A 52 19.38 6.82 -2.14
C SER A 52 19.59 5.96 -0.89
N THR A 53 18.74 6.18 0.12
CA THR A 53 18.67 5.40 1.34
C THR A 53 18.12 3.99 1.09
N MET A 54 17.03 3.88 0.33
CA MET A 54 16.35 2.61 0.07
C MET A 54 16.96 1.77 -1.05
N LYS A 55 17.65 2.35 -2.05
CA LYS A 55 18.20 1.58 -3.19
C LYS A 55 19.21 0.49 -2.81
N ASN A 56 19.74 0.54 -1.58
CA ASN A 56 20.65 -0.47 -1.04
C ASN A 56 19.92 -1.64 -0.37
N THR A 57 18.59 -1.58 -0.27
CA THR A 57 17.75 -2.71 0.15
C THR A 57 17.18 -3.41 -1.07
N ILE A 58 16.80 -4.67 -0.91
CA ILE A 58 16.18 -5.46 -1.98
C ILE A 58 14.70 -5.05 -2.05
N PRO A 59 14.18 -4.62 -3.21
CA PRO A 59 12.76 -4.37 -3.37
C PRO A 59 11.94 -5.64 -3.11
N THR A 60 10.81 -5.51 -2.44
CA THR A 60 9.84 -6.58 -2.27
C THR A 60 9.10 -6.88 -3.57
N GLU A 61 8.95 -5.90 -4.45
CA GLU A 61 8.29 -6.06 -5.75
C GLU A 61 8.94 -5.15 -6.80
N ILE A 62 8.99 -5.65 -8.04
CA ILE A 62 9.48 -4.92 -9.20
C ILE A 62 8.45 -5.10 -10.32
N ILE A 63 7.83 -4.00 -10.75
CA ILE A 63 6.92 -3.99 -11.89
C ILE A 63 7.63 -3.26 -13.03
N GLU A 64 7.80 -3.92 -14.17
CA GLU A 64 8.39 -3.32 -15.36
C GLU A 64 7.31 -2.90 -16.35
N ASN A 65 7.31 -1.63 -16.72
CA ASN A 65 6.43 -1.06 -17.72
C ASN A 65 7.23 -0.51 -18.90
N SER A 66 6.54 -0.17 -19.99
CA SER A 66 7.15 0.42 -21.19
C SER A 66 7.73 1.81 -20.91
N GLY A 67 8.95 1.88 -20.37
CA GLY A 67 9.68 3.14 -20.15
C GLY A 67 10.14 3.39 -18.71
N PHE A 68 9.57 2.69 -17.73
CA PHE A 68 9.90 2.85 -16.31
C PHE A 68 9.75 1.53 -15.55
N LYS A 69 10.33 1.48 -14.34
CA LYS A 69 10.12 0.43 -13.37
C LYS A 69 9.50 1.01 -12.10
N GLU A 70 8.64 0.25 -11.45
CA GLU A 70 8.17 0.56 -10.11
C GLU A 70 8.86 -0.37 -9.12
N LEU A 71 9.51 0.21 -8.12
CA LEU A 71 10.24 -0.51 -7.09
C LEU A 71 9.50 -0.33 -5.77
N THR A 72 8.94 -1.42 -5.24
CA THR A 72 8.25 -1.39 -3.94
C THR A 72 9.19 -1.91 -2.86
N PHE A 73 9.30 -1.14 -1.78
CA PHE A 73 10.05 -1.51 -0.58
C PHE A 73 9.09 -1.58 0.60
N TYR A 74 9.15 -2.66 1.37
CA TYR A 74 8.39 -2.80 2.60
C TYR A 74 9.23 -2.42 3.83
N ASN A 75 8.67 -1.56 4.67
CA ASN A 75 9.22 -1.18 5.96
C ASN A 75 8.37 -1.80 7.08
N GLU A 76 8.90 -2.87 7.67
CA GLU A 76 8.28 -3.58 8.80
C GLU A 76 8.06 -2.70 10.03
N PHE A 77 8.95 -1.72 10.30
CA PHE A 77 8.87 -0.89 11.50
C PHE A 77 7.66 0.06 11.48
N GLU A 78 7.34 0.56 10.30
CA GLU A 78 6.24 1.51 10.10
C GLU A 78 4.98 0.85 9.53
N ASN A 79 5.05 -0.46 9.29
CA ASN A 79 4.06 -1.21 8.54
C ASN A 79 3.64 -0.47 7.26
N SER A 80 4.64 -0.05 6.48
CA SER A 80 4.44 0.86 5.34
C SER A 80 5.19 0.39 4.11
N THR A 81 4.69 0.72 2.93
CA THR A 81 5.36 0.47 1.66
C THR A 81 5.76 1.79 1.01
N TYR A 82 6.89 1.76 0.31
CA TYR A 82 7.45 2.86 -0.46
C TYR A 82 7.61 2.37 -1.89
N GLN A 83 6.81 2.90 -2.80
CA GLN A 83 6.86 2.56 -4.21
C GLN A 83 7.47 3.72 -4.99
N PHE A 84 8.65 3.51 -5.57
CA PHE A 84 9.34 4.49 -6.41
C PHE A 84 9.16 4.18 -7.88
N THR A 85 8.92 5.20 -8.68
CA THR A 85 9.06 5.10 -10.13
C THR A 85 10.49 5.49 -10.53
N VAL A 86 11.14 4.62 -11.30
CA VAL A 86 12.48 4.86 -11.83
C VAL A 86 12.54 4.65 -13.34
N ASP A 87 13.41 5.39 -14.02
CA ASP A 87 13.70 5.17 -15.43
C ASP A 87 14.48 3.85 -15.65
N LYS A 88 14.72 3.48 -16.92
CA LYS A 88 15.50 2.28 -17.27
C LYS A 88 16.95 2.30 -16.77
N LYS A 89 17.47 3.47 -16.40
CA LYS A 89 18.82 3.65 -15.84
C LYS A 89 18.82 3.61 -14.31
N GLY A 90 17.64 3.51 -13.68
CA GLY A 90 17.47 3.46 -12.23
C GLY A 90 17.43 4.83 -11.55
N ASN A 91 17.21 5.93 -12.29
CA ASN A 91 17.03 7.25 -11.70
C ASN A 91 15.55 7.50 -11.39
N ILE A 92 15.26 8.28 -10.34
CA ILE A 92 13.89 8.72 -10.06
C ILE A 92 13.29 9.44 -11.27
N SER A 93 12.11 8.98 -11.66
CA SER A 93 11.32 9.54 -12.76
C SER A 93 9.87 9.64 -12.32
N ASP A 94 9.13 10.57 -12.90
CA ASP A 94 7.68 10.52 -12.86
C ASP A 94 7.19 9.37 -13.74
N ASN A 95 6.09 8.71 -13.33
CA ASN A 95 5.35 7.80 -14.20
C ASN A 95 4.44 8.60 -15.15
N ILE A 96 3.65 7.89 -15.95
CA ILE A 96 2.73 8.51 -16.93
C ILE A 96 1.68 9.43 -16.28
N TRP A 97 1.45 9.28 -14.97
CA TRP A 97 0.52 10.11 -14.21
C TRP A 97 1.21 11.26 -13.48
N GLY A 98 2.53 11.43 -13.58
CA GLY A 98 3.25 12.53 -12.91
C GLY A 98 3.63 12.26 -11.45
N SER A 99 3.41 11.04 -10.94
CA SER A 99 3.87 10.63 -9.61
C SER A 99 5.19 9.88 -9.69
N CYS A 100 6.05 10.05 -8.68
CA CYS A 100 7.31 9.33 -8.61
C CYS A 100 7.48 8.52 -7.31
N LEU A 101 6.70 8.83 -6.27
CA LEU A 101 6.71 8.12 -5.00
C LEU A 101 5.28 7.95 -4.48
N ILE A 102 4.96 6.73 -4.10
CA ILE A 102 3.75 6.40 -3.34
C ILE A 102 4.18 5.81 -2.00
N ILE A 103 3.68 6.38 -0.92
CA ILE A 103 3.82 5.83 0.43
C ILE A 103 2.46 5.29 0.86
N SER A 104 2.39 4.00 1.19
CA SER A 104 1.16 3.39 1.71
C SER A 104 1.39 2.86 3.11
N LYS A 105 0.64 3.36 4.09
CA LYS A 105 0.56 2.79 5.43
C LYS A 105 -0.43 1.65 5.44
N MET A 106 -0.04 0.53 6.03
CA MET A 106 -0.84 -0.69 6.08
C MET A 106 -1.48 -0.90 7.46
N ASP A 107 -2.59 -1.65 7.50
CA ASP A 107 -3.09 -2.27 8.71
C ASP A 107 -2.35 -3.58 9.03
N SER A 108 -2.71 -4.23 10.13
CA SER A 108 -2.07 -5.48 10.58
C SER A 108 -2.26 -6.66 9.64
N THR A 109 -3.19 -6.58 8.68
CA THR A 109 -3.42 -7.64 7.68
C THR A 109 -2.71 -7.34 6.35
N GLY A 110 -1.96 -6.23 6.29
CA GLY A 110 -1.18 -5.84 5.11
C GLY A 110 -1.96 -5.01 4.09
N ARG A 111 -3.15 -4.50 4.43
CA ARG A 111 -3.97 -3.69 3.53
C ARG A 111 -3.70 -2.20 3.72
N PRO A 112 -3.75 -1.39 2.65
CA PRO A 112 -3.54 0.05 2.76
C PRO A 112 -4.68 0.72 3.54
N ILE A 113 -4.31 1.51 4.55
CA ILE A 113 -5.22 2.39 5.33
C ILE A 113 -4.95 3.87 5.06
N GLU A 114 -3.79 4.20 4.52
CA GLU A 114 -3.47 5.54 4.04
C GLU A 114 -2.51 5.43 2.86
N LYS A 115 -2.75 6.17 1.80
CA LYS A 115 -1.85 6.31 0.65
C LYS A 115 -1.56 7.79 0.45
N ARG A 116 -0.28 8.13 0.24
CA ARG A 116 0.17 9.47 -0.14
C ARG A 116 0.99 9.39 -1.41
N THR A 117 0.70 10.26 -2.35
CA THR A 117 1.33 10.30 -3.66
C THR A 117 2.13 11.59 -3.79
N PHE A 118 3.37 11.48 -4.26
CA PHE A 118 4.30 12.59 -4.42
C PHE A 118 4.83 12.63 -5.85
N GLY A 119 4.96 13.84 -6.40
CA GLY A 119 5.69 14.07 -7.65
C GLY A 119 7.18 14.24 -7.37
N LYS A 120 8.02 14.28 -8.41
CA LYS A 120 9.50 14.33 -8.29
C LYS A 120 10.04 15.37 -7.32
N GLU A 121 9.40 16.53 -7.27
CA GLU A 121 9.79 17.60 -6.38
C GLU A 121 9.52 17.29 -4.89
N GLY A 122 8.80 16.22 -4.54
CA GLY A 122 8.49 15.92 -3.14
C GLY A 122 7.23 16.55 -2.59
N ASN A 123 6.47 17.24 -3.43
CA ASN A 123 5.17 17.80 -3.08
C ASN A 123 4.08 16.73 -3.23
N LEU A 124 3.04 16.83 -2.40
CA LEU A 124 1.83 16.04 -2.57
C LEU A 124 1.25 16.29 -3.96
N PHE A 125 1.05 15.20 -4.70
CA PHE A 125 0.71 15.25 -6.11
C PHE A 125 -0.54 14.42 -6.38
N GLY A 126 -1.52 15.05 -7.03
CA GLY A 126 -2.67 14.36 -7.59
C GLY A 126 -2.82 14.69 -9.06
N ALA A 127 -2.78 13.67 -9.90
CA ALA A 127 -3.28 13.73 -11.27
C ALA A 127 -4.66 13.05 -11.29
N ASP A 128 -4.73 11.82 -11.80
CA ASP A 128 -5.97 11.02 -11.87
C ASP A 128 -6.36 10.39 -10.53
N SER A 129 -5.46 10.41 -9.55
CA SER A 129 -5.72 9.95 -8.19
C SER A 129 -5.48 11.08 -7.20
N PRO A 130 -6.33 11.23 -6.17
CA PRO A 130 -6.09 12.24 -5.14
C PRO A 130 -4.75 12.00 -4.41
N PRO A 131 -4.06 13.10 -4.01
CA PRO A 131 -2.73 13.01 -3.42
C PRO A 131 -2.72 12.27 -2.09
N VAL A 132 -3.81 12.31 -1.33
CA VAL A 132 -3.95 11.56 -0.09
C VAL A 132 -5.28 10.83 -0.06
N ILE A 133 -5.21 9.54 0.26
CA ILE A 133 -6.36 8.64 0.38
C ILE A 133 -6.28 7.99 1.75
N LYS A 134 -7.38 7.99 2.49
CA LYS A 134 -7.51 7.26 3.77
C LYS A 134 -8.61 6.22 3.65
N ILE A 135 -8.32 4.99 4.04
CA ILE A 135 -9.21 3.85 3.87
C ILE A 135 -9.54 3.28 5.24
N LYS A 136 -10.83 3.03 5.48
CA LYS A 136 -11.33 2.34 6.66
C LYS A 136 -12.10 1.11 6.21
N TYR A 137 -11.74 -0.02 6.80
CA TYR A 137 -12.46 -1.28 6.65
C TYR A 137 -13.31 -1.50 7.89
N MET A 138 -14.62 -1.64 7.72
CA MET A 138 -15.62 -1.76 8.79
C MET A 138 -16.50 -2.97 8.56
N ASP A 139 -17.28 -3.34 9.58
CA ASP A 139 -18.25 -4.45 9.55
C ASP A 139 -17.68 -5.76 8.98
N LEU A 140 -16.60 -6.27 9.60
CA LEU A 140 -15.90 -7.46 9.10
C LEU A 140 -15.56 -7.37 7.61
N GLU A 141 -15.12 -6.19 7.18
CA GLU A 141 -14.68 -5.88 5.80
C GLU A 141 -15.83 -5.74 4.79
N ARG A 142 -17.09 -5.77 5.24
CA ARG A 142 -18.26 -5.56 4.38
C ARG A 142 -18.46 -4.11 3.98
N ILE A 143 -17.76 -3.18 4.63
CA ILE A 143 -17.81 -1.77 4.26
C ILE A 143 -16.39 -1.24 4.13
N LYS A 144 -16.08 -0.69 2.95
CA LYS A 144 -14.86 0.06 2.67
C LYS A 144 -15.21 1.54 2.50
N GLN A 145 -14.79 2.36 3.45
CA GLN A 145 -14.89 3.81 3.34
C GLN A 145 -13.55 4.37 2.89
N THR A 146 -13.57 5.20 1.85
CA THR A 146 -12.40 5.87 1.28
C THR A 146 -12.62 7.38 1.35
N ASP A 147 -11.79 8.08 2.11
CA ASP A 147 -11.75 9.55 2.18
C ASP A 147 -10.60 10.07 1.33
N TYR A 148 -10.88 11.03 0.46
CA TYR A 148 -9.91 11.63 -0.44
C TYR A 148 -9.64 13.07 -0.02
N TYR A 149 -8.36 13.46 -0.07
CA TYR A 149 -7.91 14.80 0.30
C TYR A 149 -7.06 15.38 -0.82
N ASN A 150 -7.14 16.70 -0.99
CA ASN A 150 -6.30 17.42 -1.94
C ASN A 150 -4.88 17.67 -1.39
N SER A 151 -4.04 18.34 -2.18
CA SER A 151 -2.64 18.61 -1.83
C SER A 151 -2.48 19.52 -0.61
N ASN A 152 -3.52 20.32 -0.29
CA ASN A 152 -3.60 21.14 0.92
C ASN A 152 -4.19 20.36 2.10
N LEU A 153 -4.29 19.04 2.01
CA LEU A 153 -4.85 18.14 3.03
C LEU A 153 -6.30 18.47 3.40
N SER A 154 -7.03 19.17 2.53
CA SER A 154 -8.44 19.44 2.72
C SER A 154 -9.27 18.28 2.19
N PHE A 155 -10.26 17.85 2.96
CA PHE A 155 -11.19 16.80 2.57
C PHE A 155 -11.93 17.21 1.28
N ALA A 156 -11.92 16.33 0.29
CA ALA A 156 -12.45 16.58 -1.04
C ALA A 156 -13.72 15.78 -1.31
N GLU A 157 -13.69 14.47 -1.01
CA GLU A 157 -14.79 13.56 -1.27
C GLU A 157 -14.66 12.29 -0.42
N ARG A 158 -15.76 11.55 -0.31
CA ARG A 158 -15.80 10.21 0.27
C ARG A 158 -16.50 9.24 -0.67
N ILE A 159 -16.00 8.03 -0.74
CA ILE A 159 -16.68 6.89 -1.37
C ILE A 159 -16.83 5.78 -0.34
N GLU A 160 -18.04 5.26 -0.19
CA GLU A 160 -18.34 4.05 0.60
C GLU A 160 -18.76 2.93 -0.34
N VAL A 161 -18.10 1.79 -0.23
CA VAL A 161 -18.42 0.57 -0.97
C VAL A 161 -18.87 -0.50 0.01
N PHE A 162 -20.02 -1.09 -0.26
CA PHE A 162 -20.64 -2.14 0.52
C PHE A 162 -20.53 -3.47 -0.22
N TYR A 163 -20.17 -4.51 0.52
CA TYR A 163 -19.98 -5.85 0.01
C TYR A 163 -21.01 -6.80 0.62
N ASP A 164 -21.45 -7.80 -0.16
CA ASP A 164 -22.27 -8.88 0.37
C ASP A 164 -21.43 -9.88 1.19
N SER A 165 -22.09 -10.95 1.67
CA SER A 165 -21.45 -11.97 2.50
C SER A 165 -20.35 -12.77 1.80
N ILE A 166 -20.28 -12.75 0.47
CA ILE A 166 -19.25 -13.45 -0.32
C ILE A 166 -18.24 -12.48 -0.96
N GLY A 167 -18.32 -11.19 -0.63
CA GLY A 167 -17.34 -10.17 -1.03
C GLY A 167 -17.63 -9.48 -2.36
N ARG A 168 -18.86 -9.53 -2.88
CA ARG A 168 -19.25 -8.79 -4.10
C ARG A 168 -19.69 -7.37 -3.78
N GLU A 169 -19.28 -6.39 -4.57
CA GLU A 169 -19.72 -5.00 -4.44
C GLU A 169 -21.21 -4.85 -4.76
N THR A 170 -22.01 -4.48 -3.77
CA THR A 170 -23.47 -4.35 -3.88
C THR A 170 -23.92 -2.89 -3.92
N THR A 171 -23.24 -1.99 -3.20
CA THR A 171 -23.61 -0.58 -3.19
C THR A 171 -22.38 0.29 -3.16
N LEU A 172 -22.38 1.35 -3.96
CA LEU A 172 -21.41 2.42 -3.92
C LEU A 172 -22.14 3.73 -3.61
N ILE A 173 -21.66 4.47 -2.61
CA ILE A 173 -22.19 5.78 -2.21
C ILE A 173 -21.07 6.80 -2.29
N GLY A 174 -21.28 7.88 -3.03
CA GLY A 174 -20.37 9.01 -3.15
C GLY A 174 -20.88 10.21 -2.33
N TYR A 175 -19.96 10.93 -1.70
CA TYR A 175 -20.24 12.17 -0.96
C TYR A 175 -19.27 13.27 -1.37
N ASP A 176 -19.77 14.51 -1.44
CA ASP A 176 -18.94 15.69 -1.67
C ASP A 176 -18.11 16.11 -0.44
N LYS A 177 -17.33 17.18 -0.58
CA LYS A 177 -16.54 17.80 0.48
C LYS A 177 -17.33 18.24 1.72
N ASN A 178 -18.65 18.37 1.63
CA ASN A 178 -19.53 18.71 2.75
C ASN A 178 -20.29 17.49 3.29
N LEU A 179 -19.90 16.27 2.88
CA LEU A 179 -20.55 15.02 3.21
C LEU A 179 -22.01 14.94 2.72
N LYS A 180 -22.36 15.67 1.66
CA LYS A 180 -23.65 15.51 0.99
C LYS A 180 -23.54 14.38 -0.03
N MET A 181 -24.47 13.44 0.03
CA MET A 181 -24.53 12.33 -0.93
C MET A 181 -24.71 12.87 -2.35
N THR A 182 -23.78 12.53 -3.24
CA THR A 182 -23.77 12.94 -4.65
C THR A 182 -24.18 11.80 -5.57
N THR A 183 -23.85 10.57 -5.21
CA THR A 183 -24.08 9.37 -6.02
C THR A 183 -24.51 8.22 -5.14
N LYS A 184 -25.43 7.40 -5.64
CA LYS A 184 -25.71 6.06 -5.10
C LYS A 184 -25.95 5.10 -6.26
N GLN A 185 -25.17 4.03 -6.31
CA GLN A 185 -25.36 2.93 -7.25
C GLN A 185 -25.53 1.65 -6.46
N THR A 186 -26.54 0.85 -6.80
CA THR A 186 -26.79 -0.46 -6.20
C THR A 186 -26.84 -1.51 -7.30
N THR A 187 -26.15 -2.62 -7.05
CA THR A 187 -26.09 -3.81 -7.89
C THR A 187 -26.67 -4.96 -7.11
N GLU A 188 -27.70 -5.59 -7.66
CA GLU A 188 -28.29 -6.82 -7.13
C GLU A 188 -27.77 -8.01 -7.92
N TYR A 189 -27.24 -9.00 -7.21
CA TYR A 189 -26.78 -10.25 -7.82
C TYR A 189 -27.86 -11.30 -7.69
N VAL A 190 -28.18 -11.96 -8.80
CA VAL A 190 -29.08 -13.12 -8.82
C VAL A 190 -28.21 -14.37 -8.91
N ASP A 191 -28.12 -15.09 -7.80
CA ASP A 191 -27.43 -16.38 -7.75
C ASP A 191 -28.31 -17.45 -8.40
N ILE A 192 -28.02 -17.78 -9.66
CA ILE A 192 -28.71 -18.89 -10.34
C ILE A 192 -28.14 -20.19 -9.79
N GLU A 193 -28.86 -20.83 -8.87
CA GLU A 193 -28.64 -22.24 -8.58
C GLU A 193 -28.92 -23.03 -9.87
N MET A 194 -27.86 -23.44 -10.58
CA MET A 194 -28.04 -24.41 -11.66
C MET A 194 -28.61 -25.71 -11.05
N PRO A 195 -29.78 -26.19 -11.48
CA PRO A 195 -30.29 -27.46 -11.00
C PRO A 195 -29.27 -28.54 -11.37
N ARG A 196 -28.69 -29.20 -10.36
CA ARG A 196 -27.87 -30.40 -10.56
C ARG A 196 -28.68 -31.35 -11.43
N SER A 197 -28.16 -31.66 -12.62
CA SER A 197 -28.79 -32.52 -13.62
C SER A 197 -29.36 -33.77 -12.95
N LYS A 198 -30.70 -33.84 -12.82
CA LYS A 198 -31.37 -35.12 -12.63
C LYS A 198 -31.18 -35.88 -13.94
N ASN A 199 -30.46 -36.99 -13.88
CA ASN A 199 -30.30 -37.92 -14.99
C ASN A 199 -31.69 -38.22 -15.58
N PHE A 200 -31.97 -37.70 -16.77
CA PHE A 200 -33.12 -38.14 -17.54
C PHE A 200 -32.76 -39.48 -18.18
N ILE A 201 -33.29 -40.56 -17.62
CA ILE A 201 -33.37 -41.84 -18.34
C ILE A 201 -34.48 -41.68 -19.37
N ILE A 202 -34.12 -41.61 -20.65
CA ILE A 202 -35.07 -41.68 -21.76
C ILE A 202 -35.33 -43.17 -22.00
N PRO A 203 -36.55 -43.71 -21.81
CA PRO A 203 -36.82 -45.08 -22.22
C PRO A 203 -36.82 -45.15 -23.75
N ILE A 204 -36.01 -46.07 -24.29
CA ILE A 204 -36.13 -46.49 -25.68
C ILE A 204 -37.37 -47.38 -25.75
N ILE A 205 -38.41 -46.92 -26.42
CA ILE A 205 -39.56 -47.74 -26.80
C ILE A 205 -39.26 -48.23 -28.23
N ASN A 206 -39.12 -49.54 -28.39
CA ASN A 206 -39.13 -50.21 -29.70
C ASN A 206 -40.56 -50.37 -30.21
#